data_AF-A0A367YPU4-F1
#
_entry.id   AF-A0A367YPU4-F1
#
_cell.length_a   1.000
_cell.length_b   1.000
_cell.length_c   1.000
_cell.angle_alpha   90.00
_cell.angle_beta   90.00
_cell.angle_gamma   90.00
#
_symmetry.space_group_name_H-M   'P 1'
#
loop_
_entity.id
_entity.type
_entity.pdbx_description
1 polymer ?
#
loop_
_entity_poly.entity_id
_entity_poly.type
_entity_poly.pdbx_seq_one_letter_code
_entity_poly.pdbx_strand_id
1 'polypeptide(L)' 'MEFDSYIIPTNELSLDRFRLLDVDNRVVLPINSQIRILVTAADVIHS' A
#
# COMPACT_ATOMS: atom_id res chain seq x y z
N MET A 1 -4.90 8.32 -12.24
CA MET A 1 -5.75 7.86 -11.12
C MET A 1 -4.86 7.86 -9.90
N GLU A 2 -5.28 8.48 -8.81
CA GLU A 2 -4.61 8.43 -7.51
C GLU A 2 -5.53 7.72 -6.51
N PHE A 3 -4.94 7.16 -5.46
CA PHE A 3 -5.66 6.54 -4.37
C PHE A 3 -4.82 6.56 -3.09
N ASP A 4 -5.50 6.51 -1.95
CA ASP A 4 -4.88 6.31 -0.65
C ASP A 4 -4.85 4.82 -0.30
N SER A 5 -3.83 4.41 0.43
CA SER A 5 -3.63 3.03 0.88
C SER A 5 -3.44 3.01 2.38
N TYR A 6 -4.34 2.34 3.09
CA TYR A 6 -4.35 2.26 4.55
C TYR A 6 -4.30 0.81 5.03
N ILE A 7 -3.71 0.59 6.21
CA ILE A 7 -3.69 -0.72 6.87
C ILE A 7 -5.12 -1.15 7.21
N ILE A 8 -5.47 -2.39 6.88
CA ILE A 8 -6.78 -2.95 7.22
C ILE A 8 -6.87 -3.12 8.75
N PRO A 9 -7.87 -2.52 9.41
CA PRO A 9 -8.09 -2.69 10.84
C PRO A 9 -8.25 -4.17 11.24
N THR A 10 -7.71 -4.57 12.39
CA THR A 10 -7.70 -5.99 12.81
C THR A 10 -9.11 -6.57 13.01
N ASN A 11 -10.09 -5.74 13.34
CA ASN A 11 -11.51 -6.11 13.45
C ASN A 11 -12.18 -6.40 12.09
N GLU A 12 -11.62 -5.90 10.99
CA GLU A 12 -12.14 -6.05 9.62
C GLU A 12 -11.30 -7.04 8.79
N LEU A 13 -10.26 -7.60 9.41
CA LEU A 13 -9.30 -8.49 8.76
C LEU A 13 -9.93 -9.87 8.51
N SER A 14 -9.91 -10.33 7.25
CA SER A 14 -10.32 -11.69 6.90
C SER A 14 -9.25 -12.73 7.28
N LEU A 15 -9.66 -13.99 7.46
CA LEU A 15 -8.80 -15.09 7.96
C LEU A 15 -7.57 -15.38 7.06
N ASP A 16 -7.62 -14.97 5.80
CA ASP A 16 -6.59 -15.15 4.78
C ASP A 16 -5.63 -13.95 4.64
N ARG A 17 -5.75 -12.95 5.53
CA ARG A 17 -4.97 -11.71 5.51
C ARG A 17 -3.97 -11.66 6.64
N PHE A 18 -2.90 -10.90 6.42
CA PHE A 18 -1.85 -10.70 7.38
C PHE A 18 -2.07 -9.42 8.19
N ARG A 19 -2.22 -9.58 9.50
CA ARG A 19 -2.37 -8.47 10.46
C ARG A 19 -1.15 -7.54 10.37
N LEU A 20 -1.40 -6.24 10.27
CA LEU A 20 -0.40 -5.16 10.13
C LEU A 20 0.38 -5.14 8.80
N LEU A 21 0.07 -6.01 7.83
CA LEU A 21 0.75 -6.06 6.54
C LEU A 21 -0.19 -5.80 5.37
N ASP A 22 -1.45 -6.22 5.49
CA ASP A 22 -2.43 -5.98 4.44
C ASP A 22 -3.01 -4.57 4.46
N VAL A 23 -3.19 -4.04 3.26
CA VAL A 23 -3.79 -2.73 2.98
C VAL A 23 -5.05 -2.88 2.13
N ASP A 24 -5.92 -1.88 2.18
CA ASP A 24 -7.17 -1.82 1.43
C ASP A 24 -6.95 -1.73 -0.10
N ASN A 25 -6.05 -0.84 -0.54
CA ASN A 25 -5.74 -0.58 -1.93
C ASN A 25 -4.27 -0.93 -2.22
N ARG A 26 -4.04 -2.02 -2.95
CA ARG A 26 -2.68 -2.46 -3.32
C ARG A 26 -2.20 -1.73 -4.57
N VAL A 27 -0.95 -1.27 -4.56
CA VAL A 27 -0.29 -0.76 -5.76
C VAL A 27 -0.05 -1.91 -6.73
N VAL A 28 -0.71 -1.86 -7.89
CA VAL A 28 -0.57 -2.86 -8.95
C VAL A 28 0.42 -2.37 -9.99
N LEU A 29 1.40 -3.21 -10.34
CA LEU A 29 2.45 -2.90 -11.30
C LEU A 29 2.63 -4.05 -12.31
N PRO A 30 2.92 -3.75 -13.59
CA PRO A 30 3.19 -4.77 -14.59
C PRO A 30 4.54 -5.46 -14.34
N ILE A 31 4.58 -6.77 -14.54
CA ILE A 31 5.82 -7.54 -14.51
C ILE A 31 6.68 -7.27 -15.77
N ASN A 32 8.00 -7.41 -15.65
CA ASN A 32 8.96 -7.27 -16.75
C ASN A 32 8.95 -5.90 -17.45
N SER A 33 8.51 -4.84 -16.76
CA SER A 33 8.60 -3.47 -17.23
C SER A 33 9.61 -2.68 -16.41
N GLN A 34 10.32 -1.75 -17.04
CA GLN A 34 11.12 -0.77 -16.30
C GLN A 34 10.17 0.24 -15.65
N ILE A 35 10.23 0.35 -14.32
CA ILE A 35 9.37 1.22 -13.52
C ILE A 35 10.26 2.23 -12.78
N ARG A 36 9.85 3.50 -12.77
CA ARG A 36 10.49 4.57 -11.96
C ARG A 36 9.50 5.01 -10.90
N ILE A 37 9.89 4.90 -9.63
CA ILE A 37 9.11 5.38 -8.48
C ILE A 37 9.76 6.65 -7.96
N LEU A 38 8.98 7.70 -7.75
CA LEU A 38 9.39 8.94 -7.09
C LEU A 38 8.68 9.00 -5.74
N VAL A 39 9.44 9.17 -4.66
CA VAL A 39 8.93 9.17 -3.28
C VAL A 39 9.14 10.55 -2.67
N THR A 40 8.10 11.10 -2.05
CA THR A 40 8.11 12.36 -1.29
C THR A 40 7.11 12.24 -0.14
N ALA A 41 7.23 13.08 0.88
CA ALA A 41 6.28 13.15 1.97
C ALA A 41 5.54 14.50 1.97
N ALA A 42 4.27 14.50 2.38
CA ALA A 42 3.47 15.71 2.52
C ALA A 42 3.58 16.36 3.92
N ASP A 43 3.93 15.57 4.93
CA ASP A 43 4.06 16.01 6.33
C ASP A 43 5.48 15.70 6.85
N VAL A 44 5.66 14.65 7.66
CA VAL A 44 6.96 14.24 8.20
C VAL A 44 7.66 13.19 7.34
N ILE A 45 8.93 12.93 7.66
CA ILE A 45 9.74 11.93 6.98
C ILE A 45 9.17 10.53 7.19
N HIS A 46 9.01 9.80 6.09
CA HIS A 46 8.67 8.37 6.05
C HIS A 46 9.69 7.65 5.15
N SER A 47 9.73 6.31 5.20
CA SER A 47 10.59 5.47 4.37
C SER A 47 9.87 4.22 3.89
#